data_AF-A0AA36HDY2-F1
#
_entry.id   AF-A0AA36HDY2-F1
#
_cell.length_a   1.000
_cell.length_b   1.000
_cell.length_c   1.000
_cell.angle_alpha   90.00
_cell.angle_beta   90.00
_cell.angle_gamma   90.00
#
_symmetry.space_group_name_H-M   'P 1'
#
loop_
_entity.id
_entity.type
_entity.pdbx_description
1 polymer ?
#
loop_
_entity_poly.entity_id
_entity_poly.type
_entity_poly.pdbx_seq_one_letter_code
_entity_poly.pdbx_strand_id
1 'polypeptide(L)'
;MKPRKLFVHTSDIRNHISFSSLLFSISSNSLSTLRSMRLRLPCSLGANSTRYIFTYIYVILIAGTTSETCSIEGAICSENNASVCRNGTCISACSLRGMKECQCDAEEDNYCYLCCGNADHQCLPAHHHNILRPNGERWEREACSRCRMHGAELEGLPCDDTDSARLCITGKCSNSVCHTRQPGSFCDRKMEKICVDNTCENPCARFAPHLMVCDCPAIDQDTGFASEDRCQLCCYDFNLKPSNRRCQNAYRKYKVMDLFQKPIWRVGLDCAGGKTCNKYGVCASCTLKYTGLLLLIPLLLRVF
;
A
#
# COMPACT_ATOMS: atom_id res chain seq x y z
N MET A 1 -49.70 30.90 -14.92
CA MET A 1 -49.21 32.30 -14.99
C MET A 1 -47.70 32.32 -15.27
N LYS A 2 -47.18 33.39 -15.88
CA LYS A 2 -45.75 33.64 -16.15
C LYS A 2 -45.31 34.91 -15.40
N PRO A 3 -44.02 35.02 -15.03
CA PRO A 3 -43.03 35.83 -15.77
C PRO A 3 -41.93 34.93 -16.40
N ARG A 4 -41.01 35.30 -17.31
CA ARG A 4 -40.82 36.41 -18.28
C ARG A 4 -40.86 37.86 -17.75
N LYS A 5 -39.87 38.73 -18.01
CA LYS A 5 -38.71 38.68 -18.94
C LYS A 5 -37.78 39.91 -18.70
N LEU A 6 -36.74 40.05 -19.56
CA LEU A 6 -36.04 41.29 -20.01
C LEU A 6 -34.81 41.75 -19.18
N PHE A 7 -33.66 42.20 -19.75
CA PHE A 7 -33.14 42.24 -21.16
C PHE A 7 -31.64 42.65 -21.29
N VAL A 8 -31.11 42.61 -22.53
CA VAL A 8 -29.79 43.07 -23.09
C VAL A 8 -28.53 42.27 -22.66
N HIS A 9 -27.59 41.77 -23.49
CA HIS A 9 -27.52 41.48 -24.96
C HIS A 9 -26.90 42.50 -25.98
N THR A 10 -25.57 42.74 -25.97
CA THR A 10 -24.72 43.20 -27.12
C THR A 10 -23.29 42.63 -26.98
N SER A 11 -22.53 42.07 -27.94
CA SER A 11 -22.29 42.30 -29.41
C SER A 11 -21.42 43.54 -29.69
N ASP A 12 -20.36 43.56 -30.51
CA ASP A 12 -19.63 42.58 -31.37
C ASP A 12 -18.37 43.32 -31.96
N ILE A 13 -17.63 42.71 -32.90
CA ILE A 13 -16.78 43.34 -33.96
C ILE A 13 -15.27 43.59 -33.67
N ARG A 14 -14.46 42.58 -34.07
CA ARG A 14 -13.51 42.58 -35.21
C ARG A 14 -12.28 43.54 -35.22
N ASN A 15 -11.06 42.97 -35.29
CA ASN A 15 -10.16 43.14 -36.46
C ASN A 15 -8.96 42.15 -36.53
N HIS A 16 -8.48 41.93 -37.77
CA HIS A 16 -7.32 41.10 -38.15
C HIS A 16 -5.99 41.74 -37.69
N ILE A 17 -4.85 41.04 -37.56
CA ILE A 17 -4.01 40.46 -38.64
C ILE A 17 -3.13 39.31 -38.10
N SER A 18 -2.83 38.33 -38.96
CA SER A 18 -1.98 37.15 -38.69
C SER A 18 -0.48 37.46 -38.73
N PHE A 19 0.35 36.79 -37.91
CA PHE A 19 1.62 36.20 -38.35
C PHE A 19 2.10 35.09 -37.39
N SER A 20 2.82 34.11 -37.91
CA SER A 20 3.21 32.87 -37.22
C SER A 20 4.49 32.99 -36.38
N SER A 21 4.55 32.30 -35.23
CA SER A 21 5.72 31.47 -34.86
C SER A 21 5.47 30.58 -33.62
N LEU A 22 5.95 29.35 -33.71
CA LEU A 22 5.93 28.29 -32.69
C LEU A 22 6.54 28.70 -31.34
N LEU A 23 6.07 28.11 -30.23
CA LEU A 23 6.91 27.64 -29.13
C LEU A 23 6.20 26.53 -28.30
N PHE A 24 7.00 25.67 -27.68
CA PHE A 24 6.58 24.39 -27.11
C PHE A 24 5.98 24.49 -25.69
N SER A 25 5.08 23.57 -25.36
CA SER A 25 4.76 23.16 -23.99
C SER A 25 4.95 21.64 -23.89
N ILE A 26 5.80 21.18 -22.97
CA ILE A 26 6.01 19.74 -22.72
C ILE A 26 5.50 19.42 -21.31
N SER A 27 4.48 18.57 -21.24
CA SER A 27 4.03 17.91 -20.03
C SER A 27 4.71 16.54 -19.93
N SER A 28 5.33 16.26 -18.78
CA SER A 28 5.97 14.97 -18.51
C SER A 28 4.98 14.03 -17.81
N ASN A 29 4.56 12.99 -18.53
CA ASN A 29 3.86 11.85 -17.95
C ASN A 29 4.31 10.56 -18.64
N SER A 30 4.58 9.53 -17.83
CA SER A 30 4.68 8.08 -18.16
C SER A 30 4.93 7.64 -19.61
N LEU A 31 6.06 6.95 -19.86
CA LEU A 31 6.00 5.53 -20.30
C LEU A 31 7.37 4.84 -20.30
N SER A 32 7.46 3.70 -19.63
CA SER A 32 8.37 2.63 -20.04
C SER A 32 7.68 1.81 -21.14
N THR A 33 7.99 2.04 -22.42
CA THR A 33 7.87 1.06 -23.52
C THR A 33 8.19 1.69 -24.88
N LEU A 34 9.33 1.32 -25.49
CA LEU A 34 9.30 0.51 -26.72
C LEU A 34 10.67 -0.06 -27.07
N ARG A 35 10.66 -1.29 -27.58
CA ARG A 35 11.83 -1.94 -28.19
C ARG A 35 12.22 -1.24 -29.51
N SER A 36 13.52 -1.26 -29.81
CA SER A 36 14.07 -1.30 -31.16
C SER A 36 13.64 -0.19 -32.13
N MET A 37 14.32 0.96 -32.07
CA MET A 37 14.57 1.76 -33.28
C MET A 37 16.06 1.69 -33.63
N ARG A 38 16.35 1.20 -34.85
CA ARG A 38 17.70 1.23 -35.43
C ARG A 38 18.12 2.69 -35.62
N LEU A 39 19.17 3.15 -34.93
CA LEU A 39 19.83 4.40 -35.29
C LEU A 39 20.43 4.25 -36.70
N ARG A 40 19.79 4.86 -37.70
CA ARG A 40 20.49 5.29 -38.91
C ARG A 40 21.26 6.55 -38.56
N LEU A 41 22.58 6.46 -38.44
CA LEU A 41 23.43 7.64 -38.47
C LEU A 41 23.37 8.23 -39.89
N PRO A 42 23.00 9.52 -40.08
CA PRO A 42 23.34 10.22 -41.29
C PRO A 42 24.82 10.61 -41.24
N CYS A 43 25.62 10.10 -42.18
CA CYS A 43 26.99 10.57 -42.37
C CYS A 43 26.97 11.99 -42.95
N SER A 44 27.46 12.97 -42.20
CA SER A 44 28.02 14.21 -42.76
C SER A 44 29.01 14.81 -41.77
N LEU A 45 30.27 14.99 -42.20
CA LEU A 45 31.28 15.66 -41.40
C LEU A 45 30.95 17.16 -41.28
N GLY A 46 30.95 17.67 -40.05
CA GLY A 46 30.93 19.10 -39.75
C GLY A 46 31.83 19.37 -38.55
N ALA A 47 32.90 20.15 -38.74
CA ALA A 47 34.03 20.26 -37.82
C ALA A 47 33.78 21.11 -36.56
N ASN A 48 32.71 20.83 -35.80
CA ASN A 48 32.37 21.49 -34.53
C ASN A 48 32.00 20.51 -33.39
N SER A 49 32.23 19.20 -33.57
CA SER A 49 31.72 18.17 -32.66
C SER A 49 32.47 18.01 -31.33
N THR A 50 33.65 18.62 -31.14
CA THR A 50 34.40 18.54 -29.86
C THR A 50 33.81 19.43 -28.77
N ARG A 51 33.29 20.62 -29.10
CA ARG A 51 32.72 21.53 -28.08
C ARG A 51 31.44 20.97 -27.43
N TYR A 52 30.58 20.32 -28.21
CA TYR A 52 29.31 19.76 -27.72
C TYR A 52 29.46 18.56 -26.80
N ILE A 53 30.47 17.70 -27.01
CA ILE A 53 30.73 16.54 -26.15
C ILE A 53 31.28 17.00 -24.79
N PHE A 54 32.20 17.97 -24.78
CA PHE A 54 32.75 18.52 -23.54
C PHE A 54 31.71 19.25 -22.68
N THR A 55 30.78 20.01 -23.28
CA THR A 55 29.68 20.64 -22.50
C THR A 55 28.72 19.63 -21.90
N TYR A 56 28.41 18.53 -22.59
CA TYR A 56 27.54 17.48 -22.03
C TYR A 56 28.16 16.77 -20.82
N ILE A 57 29.47 16.50 -20.88
CA ILE A 57 30.20 15.91 -19.74
C ILE A 57 30.23 16.90 -18.55
N TYR A 58 30.42 18.19 -18.81
CA TYR A 58 30.42 19.22 -17.75
C TYR A 58 29.06 19.38 -17.06
N VAL A 59 27.95 19.33 -17.81
CA VAL A 59 26.59 19.42 -17.25
C VAL A 59 26.23 18.19 -16.41
N ILE A 60 26.65 16.99 -16.83
CA ILE A 60 26.42 15.75 -16.05
C ILE A 60 27.25 15.75 -14.75
N LEU A 61 28.46 16.33 -14.75
CA LEU A 61 29.29 16.46 -13.55
C LEU A 61 28.74 17.48 -12.53
N ILE A 62 28.06 18.55 -12.99
CA ILE A 62 27.52 19.59 -12.10
C ILE A 62 26.13 19.23 -11.55
N ALA A 63 25.34 18.41 -12.26
CA ALA A 63 24.04 17.93 -11.80
C ALA A 63 24.11 16.86 -10.67
N GLY A 64 25.31 16.47 -10.25
CA GLY A 64 25.52 15.28 -9.41
C GLY A 64 25.57 15.47 -7.89
N THR A 65 25.70 16.70 -7.38
CA THR A 65 25.73 16.95 -5.92
C THR A 65 25.08 18.28 -5.54
N THR A 66 23.77 18.28 -5.31
CA THR A 66 23.17 19.21 -4.35
C THR A 66 23.60 18.79 -2.95
N SER A 67 24.84 19.12 -2.59
CA SER A 67 25.27 19.08 -1.20
C SER A 67 24.46 20.14 -0.46
N GLU A 68 23.42 19.72 0.25
CA GLU A 68 22.71 20.57 1.19
C GLU A 68 23.75 21.06 2.21
N THR A 69 24.11 22.33 2.09
CA THR A 69 25.11 22.97 2.95
C THR A 69 24.46 23.30 4.28
N CYS A 70 25.05 22.81 5.36
CA CYS A 70 24.48 22.92 6.70
C CYS A 70 25.44 23.70 7.62
N SER A 71 24.89 24.54 8.50
CA SER A 71 25.69 25.51 9.27
C SER A 71 26.02 25.08 10.70
N ILE A 72 25.41 24.01 11.20
CA ILE A 72 25.49 23.58 12.60
C ILE A 72 25.84 22.09 12.64
N GLU A 73 27.03 21.75 13.13
CA GLU A 73 27.46 20.36 13.36
C GLU A 73 26.42 19.56 14.15
N GLY A 74 26.09 18.36 13.69
CA GLY A 74 25.12 17.47 14.32
C GLY A 74 23.65 17.87 14.20
N ALA A 75 23.32 19.01 13.58
CA ALA A 75 21.92 19.36 13.29
C ALA A 75 21.31 18.39 12.27
N ILE A 76 20.00 18.13 12.38
CA ILE A 76 19.26 17.31 11.41
C ILE A 76 19.08 18.12 10.12
N CYS A 77 19.46 17.54 8.97
CA CYS A 77 19.22 18.14 7.66
C CYS A 77 17.86 17.74 7.09
N SER A 78 17.55 16.44 7.14
CA SER A 78 16.26 15.89 6.73
C SER A 78 15.91 14.71 7.62
N GLU A 79 14.72 14.77 8.22
CA GLU A 79 14.19 13.71 9.08
C GLU A 79 13.88 12.44 8.28
N ASN A 80 13.27 12.59 7.10
CA ASN A 80 12.84 11.47 6.26
C ASN A 80 14.01 10.68 5.67
N ASN A 81 15.09 11.37 5.30
CA ASN A 81 16.32 10.76 4.79
C ASN A 81 17.34 10.48 5.92
N ALA A 82 16.92 10.57 7.18
CA ALA A 82 17.71 10.38 8.39
C ALA A 82 19.14 10.96 8.30
N SER A 83 19.23 12.24 7.93
CA SER A 83 20.49 12.91 7.60
C SER A 83 20.84 14.01 8.58
N VAL A 84 22.15 14.17 8.82
CA VAL A 84 22.74 15.06 9.82
C VAL A 84 23.90 15.83 9.22
N CYS A 85 24.12 17.03 9.75
CA CYS A 85 25.22 17.90 9.34
C CYS A 85 26.57 17.40 9.87
N ARG A 86 27.57 17.32 8.99
CA ARG A 86 28.98 17.11 9.33
C ARG A 86 29.89 17.79 8.31
N ASN A 87 30.90 18.51 8.79
CA ASN A 87 31.85 19.30 7.99
C ASN A 87 31.16 20.22 6.96
N GLY A 88 30.03 20.82 7.34
CA GLY A 88 29.23 21.69 6.46
C GLY A 88 28.38 20.98 5.41
N THR A 89 28.34 19.64 5.41
CA THR A 89 27.59 18.81 4.44
C THR A 89 26.60 17.88 5.14
N CYS A 90 25.43 17.69 4.54
CA CYS A 90 24.45 16.71 5.03
C CYS A 90 24.85 15.27 4.64
N ILE A 91 25.00 14.41 5.64
CA ILE A 91 25.36 12.98 5.50
C ILE A 91 24.35 12.09 6.21
N SER A 92 24.28 10.79 5.86
CA SER A 92 23.41 9.85 6.59
C SER A 92 23.83 9.70 8.06
N ALA A 93 22.87 9.54 8.98
CA ALA A 93 23.18 9.33 10.40
C ALA A 93 24.03 8.06 10.65
N CYS A 94 23.89 7.02 9.80
CA CYS A 94 24.77 5.83 9.84
C CYS A 94 26.27 6.18 9.70
N SER A 95 26.59 7.20 8.89
CA SER A 95 27.96 7.63 8.62
C SER A 95 28.67 8.26 9.82
N LEU A 96 27.95 8.62 10.89
CA LEU A 96 28.56 9.03 12.17
C LEU A 96 29.41 7.91 12.79
N ARG A 97 29.04 6.63 12.58
CA ARG A 97 29.77 5.44 13.06
C ARG A 97 30.58 4.75 11.96
N GLY A 98 30.76 5.37 10.80
CA GLY A 98 31.39 4.73 9.64
C GLY A 98 30.53 3.61 9.01
N MET A 99 29.23 3.60 9.29
CA MET A 99 28.26 2.66 8.72
C MET A 99 27.54 3.29 7.52
N LYS A 100 26.88 2.45 6.73
CA LYS A 100 25.98 2.86 5.65
C LYS A 100 24.55 2.46 5.98
N GLU A 101 23.60 3.16 5.37
CA GLU A 101 22.21 2.74 5.37
C GLU A 101 22.07 1.40 4.64
N CYS A 102 21.22 0.53 5.16
CA CYS A 102 20.99 -0.82 4.66
C CYS A 102 19.55 -1.26 4.93
N GLN A 103 19.07 -2.28 4.23
CA GLN A 103 17.74 -2.84 4.46
C GLN A 103 17.82 -3.86 5.61
N CYS A 104 17.17 -3.61 6.75
CA CYS A 104 16.97 -4.65 7.76
C CYS A 104 16.00 -5.73 7.27
N ASP A 105 16.08 -6.93 7.86
CA ASP A 105 15.02 -7.93 7.76
C ASP A 105 13.69 -7.35 8.24
N ALA A 106 12.66 -7.50 7.41
CA ALA A 106 11.37 -6.82 7.52
C ALA A 106 10.41 -7.42 8.57
N GLU A 107 10.95 -7.96 9.66
CA GLU A 107 10.17 -8.27 10.85
C GLU A 107 9.54 -6.98 11.43
N GLU A 108 8.42 -7.14 12.14
CA GLU A 108 7.37 -6.11 12.24
C GLU A 108 7.84 -4.73 12.73
N ASP A 109 8.80 -4.69 13.66
CA ASP A 109 9.28 -3.43 14.26
C ASP A 109 10.50 -2.81 13.55
N ASN A 110 11.30 -3.59 12.80
CA ASN A 110 12.55 -3.08 12.21
C ASN A 110 12.32 -2.07 11.08
N TYR A 111 11.24 -2.24 10.32
CA TYR A 111 10.86 -1.37 9.21
C TYR A 111 10.75 0.11 9.61
N CYS A 112 10.28 0.37 10.82
CA CYS A 112 10.02 1.72 11.31
C CYS A 112 11.27 2.53 11.62
N TYR A 113 12.44 1.91 11.65
CA TYR A 113 13.69 2.56 12.04
C TYR A 113 14.65 2.69 10.87
N LEU A 114 15.51 3.70 10.91
CA LEU A 114 16.74 3.71 10.12
C LEU A 114 17.54 2.45 10.44
N CYS A 115 18.07 1.79 9.41
CA CYS A 115 18.90 0.60 9.54
C CYS A 115 20.32 0.89 9.06
N CYS A 116 21.30 0.53 9.89
CA CYS A 116 22.71 0.80 9.65
C CYS A 116 23.55 -0.49 9.76
N GLY A 117 24.56 -0.61 8.92
CA GLY A 117 25.52 -1.72 8.94
C GLY A 117 26.79 -1.41 8.15
N ASN A 118 27.79 -2.29 8.25
CA ASN A 118 29.00 -2.26 7.44
C ASN A 118 29.56 -3.69 7.28
N ALA A 119 30.84 -3.84 6.92
CA ALA A 119 31.47 -5.16 6.80
C ALA A 119 31.67 -5.87 8.17
N ASP A 120 31.76 -5.10 9.26
CA ASP A 120 32.07 -5.59 10.61
C ASP A 120 30.83 -5.71 11.51
N HIS A 121 29.73 -5.01 11.14
CA HIS A 121 28.48 -4.92 11.90
C HIS A 121 27.30 -5.30 11.01
N GLN A 122 26.50 -6.28 11.45
CA GLN A 122 25.25 -6.67 10.81
C GLN A 122 24.31 -5.47 10.63
N CYS A 123 23.56 -5.46 9.53
CA CYS A 123 22.50 -4.50 9.30
C CYS A 123 21.42 -4.63 10.38
N LEU A 124 21.32 -3.64 11.25
CA LEU A 124 20.39 -3.61 12.38
C LEU A 124 19.83 -2.18 12.55
N PRO A 125 18.70 -2.00 13.26
CA PRO A 125 18.16 -0.67 13.54
C PRO A 125 19.20 0.21 14.24
N ALA A 126 19.34 1.46 13.77
CA ALA A 126 20.39 2.40 14.13
C ALA A 126 20.58 2.59 15.65
N HIS A 127 19.50 2.47 16.43
CA HIS A 127 19.53 2.59 17.88
C HIS A 127 20.30 1.43 18.58
N HIS A 128 20.39 0.24 17.98
CA HIS A 128 21.25 -0.84 18.50
C HIS A 128 22.75 -0.48 18.40
N HIS A 129 23.13 0.29 17.38
CA HIS A 129 24.48 0.82 17.19
C HIS A 129 24.74 2.13 17.96
N ASN A 130 23.81 2.52 18.86
CA ASN A 130 23.82 3.80 19.56
C ASN A 130 23.92 5.01 18.61
N ILE A 131 23.17 4.94 17.51
CA ILE A 131 22.96 6.05 16.56
C ILE A 131 21.53 6.57 16.80
N LEU A 132 21.47 7.69 17.50
CA LEU A 132 20.23 8.37 17.92
C LEU A 132 20.17 9.78 17.30
N ARG A 133 19.01 10.42 17.39
CA ARG A 133 18.84 11.85 17.11
C ARG A 133 19.54 12.69 18.20
N PRO A 134 19.87 13.98 17.97
CA PRO A 134 20.54 14.83 18.96
C PRO A 134 19.79 15.01 20.29
N ASN A 135 18.46 14.84 20.27
CA ASN A 135 17.59 14.87 21.46
C ASN A 135 17.48 13.51 22.19
N GLY A 136 18.22 12.48 21.74
CA GLY A 136 18.18 11.11 22.29
C GLY A 136 17.08 10.21 21.73
N GLU A 137 16.21 10.71 20.83
CA GLU A 137 15.17 9.89 20.20
C GLU A 137 15.76 8.91 19.18
N ARG A 138 15.00 7.86 18.86
CA ARG A 138 15.35 6.92 17.80
C ARG A 138 15.14 7.57 16.43
N TRP A 139 15.91 7.16 15.43
CA TRP A 139 15.63 7.45 14.03
C TRP A 139 14.44 6.61 13.56
N GLU A 140 13.23 7.00 13.98
CA GLU A 140 11.94 6.42 13.58
C GLU A 140 11.35 7.20 12.39
N ARG A 141 10.71 6.50 11.43
CA ARG A 141 9.98 7.09 10.31
C ARG A 141 8.74 7.84 10.83
N GLU A 142 8.43 9.00 10.27
CA GLU A 142 7.33 9.85 10.76
C GLU A 142 5.98 9.11 10.77
N ALA A 143 5.67 8.35 9.71
CA ALA A 143 4.42 7.59 9.61
C ALA A 143 4.28 6.50 10.70
N CYS A 144 5.38 5.84 11.10
CA CYS A 144 5.41 4.92 12.24
C CYS A 144 5.22 5.66 13.56
N SER A 145 5.90 6.80 13.76
CA SER A 145 5.75 7.62 14.97
C SER A 145 4.30 8.10 15.14
N ARG A 146 3.64 8.55 14.05
CA ARG A 146 2.21 8.90 14.04
C ARG A 146 1.34 7.71 14.46
N CYS A 147 1.59 6.52 13.90
CA CYS A 147 0.89 5.29 14.30
C CYS A 147 1.08 4.96 15.80
N ARG A 148 2.31 5.05 16.31
CA ARG A 148 2.64 4.79 17.72
C ARG A 148 1.97 5.77 18.69
N MET A 149 1.82 7.02 18.29
CA MET A 149 1.20 8.08 19.08
C MET A 149 -0.34 8.05 19.02
N HIS A 150 -0.92 7.76 17.85
CA HIS A 150 -2.36 7.87 17.55
C HIS A 150 -3.01 6.52 17.18
N GLY A 151 -2.47 5.39 17.68
CA GLY A 151 -2.83 4.05 17.22
C GLY A 151 -4.33 3.75 17.22
N ALA A 152 -5.08 4.20 18.23
CA ALA A 152 -6.53 4.00 18.31
C ALA A 152 -7.35 4.76 17.23
N GLU A 153 -6.81 5.86 16.70
CA GLU A 153 -7.43 6.68 15.64
C GLU A 153 -6.99 6.21 14.25
N LEU A 154 -5.74 5.73 14.14
CA LEU A 154 -5.13 5.27 12.89
C LEU A 154 -5.29 3.75 12.65
N GLU A 155 -5.94 3.02 13.56
CA GLU A 155 -6.13 1.56 13.48
C GLU A 155 -6.71 1.11 12.12
N GLY A 156 -5.94 0.29 11.39
CA GLY A 156 -6.29 -0.21 10.06
C GLY A 156 -6.06 0.77 8.90
N LEU A 157 -5.47 1.95 9.16
CA LEU A 157 -5.00 2.88 8.11
C LEU A 157 -3.55 2.58 7.70
N PRO A 158 -3.14 2.92 6.45
CA PRO A 158 -1.75 2.82 6.02
C PRO A 158 -0.80 3.60 6.93
N CYS A 159 0.30 2.96 7.31
CA CYS A 159 1.34 3.54 8.19
C CYS A 159 2.69 3.71 7.47
N ASP A 160 2.69 3.57 6.15
CA ASP A 160 3.85 3.64 5.27
C ASP A 160 3.44 4.35 3.97
N ASP A 161 4.19 5.40 3.60
CA ASP A 161 3.96 6.18 2.39
C ASP A 161 4.42 5.44 1.11
N THR A 162 5.21 4.36 1.26
CA THR A 162 5.74 3.54 0.17
C THR A 162 5.00 2.21 -0.03
N ASP A 163 4.47 1.61 1.05
CA ASP A 163 3.68 0.38 1.00
C ASP A 163 2.33 0.51 1.73
N SER A 164 1.27 0.74 0.95
CA SER A 164 -0.11 0.84 1.45
C SER A 164 -0.69 -0.43 2.10
N ALA A 165 0.01 -1.58 2.03
CA ALA A 165 -0.38 -2.82 2.69
C ALA A 165 0.07 -2.90 4.16
N ARG A 166 1.05 -2.08 4.58
CA ARG A 166 1.43 -1.94 6.00
C ARG A 166 0.41 -1.07 6.71
N LEU A 167 -0.20 -1.61 7.77
CA LEU A 167 -1.29 -0.94 8.49
C LEU A 167 -0.88 -0.65 9.93
N CYS A 168 -1.38 0.46 10.47
CA CYS A 168 -1.28 0.72 11.90
C CYS A 168 -2.19 -0.25 12.65
N ILE A 169 -1.62 -1.07 13.53
CA ILE A 169 -2.33 -2.06 14.34
C ILE A 169 -1.82 -1.94 15.77
N THR A 170 -2.67 -1.63 16.73
CA THR A 170 -2.31 -1.51 18.17
C THR A 170 -1.13 -0.55 18.45
N GLY A 171 -0.95 0.45 17.59
CA GLY A 171 0.16 1.41 17.67
C GLY A 171 1.49 0.90 17.08
N LYS A 172 1.47 -0.19 16.31
CA LYS A 172 2.61 -0.69 15.52
C LYS A 172 2.32 -0.60 14.03
N CYS A 173 3.35 -0.31 13.22
CA CYS A 173 3.24 -0.37 11.76
C CYS A 173 3.66 -1.75 11.23
N SER A 174 2.87 -2.77 11.57
CA SER A 174 3.15 -4.14 11.18
C SER A 174 2.89 -4.36 9.68
N ASN A 175 3.55 -5.38 9.13
CA ASN A 175 3.08 -5.99 7.88
C ASN A 175 1.68 -6.59 8.11
N SER A 176 0.92 -6.82 7.05
CA SER A 176 -0.55 -6.83 7.12
C SER A 176 -1.17 -7.69 8.24
N VAL A 177 -2.31 -7.22 8.76
CA VAL A 177 -3.17 -7.89 9.78
C VAL A 177 -3.37 -9.40 9.50
N CYS A 178 -3.26 -9.79 8.23
CA CYS A 178 -3.59 -11.10 7.71
C CYS A 178 -2.65 -12.23 8.11
N HIS A 179 -1.46 -11.94 8.64
CA HIS A 179 -0.58 -12.99 9.18
C HIS A 179 -1.19 -13.72 10.40
N THR A 180 -2.03 -13.04 11.19
CA THR A 180 -2.68 -13.62 12.38
C THR A 180 -4.15 -14.00 12.18
N ARG A 181 -4.74 -13.62 11.04
CA ARG A 181 -6.16 -13.85 10.74
C ARG A 181 -6.38 -14.97 9.72
N GLN A 182 -7.61 -15.47 9.67
CA GLN A 182 -7.99 -16.52 8.70
C GLN A 182 -8.12 -15.94 7.28
N PRO A 183 -7.79 -16.70 6.23
CA PRO A 183 -8.02 -16.29 4.84
C PRO A 183 -9.49 -15.93 4.59
N GLY A 184 -9.69 -14.82 3.88
CA GLY A 184 -11.01 -14.26 3.61
C GLY A 184 -11.70 -13.57 4.79
N SER A 185 -11.08 -13.47 5.97
CA SER A 185 -11.63 -12.64 7.05
C SER A 185 -11.45 -11.15 6.76
N PHE A 186 -12.32 -10.29 7.30
CA PHE A 186 -12.16 -8.84 7.22
C PHE A 186 -10.90 -8.40 7.98
N CYS A 187 -10.18 -7.43 7.42
CA CYS A 187 -8.94 -6.90 7.99
C CYS A 187 -9.04 -5.42 8.39
N ASP A 188 -10.04 -4.70 7.89
CA ASP A 188 -10.32 -3.31 8.22
C ASP A 188 -11.55 -3.17 9.14
N ARG A 189 -11.68 -2.01 9.79
CA ARG A 189 -12.80 -1.71 10.70
C ARG A 189 -14.13 -1.43 9.97
N LYS A 190 -14.10 -1.07 8.68
CA LYS A 190 -15.30 -0.77 7.88
C LYS A 190 -15.90 -2.00 7.19
N MET A 191 -15.21 -3.15 7.23
CA MET A 191 -15.56 -4.37 6.52
C MET A 191 -15.58 -4.19 4.98
N GLU A 192 -14.67 -3.36 4.46
CA GLU A 192 -14.49 -3.10 3.03
C GLU A 192 -13.35 -3.94 2.42
N LYS A 193 -12.42 -4.44 3.25
CA LYS A 193 -11.21 -5.18 2.86
C LYS A 193 -11.11 -6.52 3.57
N ILE A 194 -10.60 -7.53 2.88
CA ILE A 194 -10.36 -8.87 3.43
C ILE A 194 -8.90 -9.31 3.25
N CYS A 195 -8.53 -10.31 4.04
CA CYS A 195 -7.25 -10.98 3.94
C CYS A 195 -7.19 -11.95 2.76
N VAL A 196 -6.40 -11.61 1.76
CA VAL A 196 -6.12 -12.44 0.58
C VAL A 196 -4.60 -12.53 0.44
N ASP A 197 -4.04 -13.74 0.36
CA ASP A 197 -2.61 -13.95 0.12
C ASP A 197 -1.68 -13.10 1.02
N ASN A 198 -1.98 -13.08 2.34
CA ASN A 198 -1.30 -12.26 3.36
C ASN A 198 -1.31 -10.74 3.11
N THR A 199 -2.25 -10.22 2.33
CA THR A 199 -2.45 -8.80 2.04
C THR A 199 -3.86 -8.36 2.46
N CYS A 200 -3.98 -7.15 3.02
CA CYS A 200 -5.28 -6.57 3.41
C CYS A 200 -5.81 -5.62 2.31
N GLU A 201 -6.73 -6.11 1.48
CA GLU A 201 -7.21 -5.38 0.31
C GLU A 201 -8.69 -5.64 -0.01
N ASN A 202 -9.25 -4.88 -0.95
CA ASN A 202 -10.54 -5.18 -1.55
C ASN A 202 -10.30 -5.93 -2.88
N PRO A 203 -10.37 -7.28 -2.93
CA PRO A 203 -10.16 -8.04 -4.16
C PRO A 203 -11.26 -7.82 -5.21
N CYS A 204 -12.45 -7.34 -4.83
CA CYS A 204 -13.50 -6.97 -5.78
C CYS A 204 -13.11 -5.70 -6.58
N ALA A 205 -12.41 -4.77 -5.95
CA ALA A 205 -11.92 -3.54 -6.60
C ALA A 205 -10.93 -3.83 -7.75
N ARG A 206 -10.26 -5.00 -7.74
CA ARG A 206 -9.37 -5.46 -8.83
C ARG A 206 -10.12 -5.62 -10.17
N PHE A 207 -11.42 -5.95 -10.14
CA PHE A 207 -12.26 -6.02 -11.34
C PHE A 207 -12.81 -4.64 -11.72
N ALA A 208 -13.41 -3.93 -10.75
CA ALA A 208 -13.85 -2.56 -10.93
C ALA A 208 -13.91 -1.81 -9.58
N PRO A 209 -13.49 -0.54 -9.52
CA PRO A 209 -13.28 0.18 -8.25
C PRO A 209 -14.56 0.46 -7.45
N HIS A 210 -15.74 0.24 -8.05
CA HIS A 210 -17.04 0.39 -7.39
C HIS A 210 -17.59 -0.92 -6.79
N LEU A 211 -16.88 -2.03 -6.93
CA LEU A 211 -17.27 -3.29 -6.32
C LEU A 211 -16.70 -3.41 -4.91
N MET A 212 -17.57 -3.73 -3.97
CA MET A 212 -17.25 -3.90 -2.56
C MET A 212 -17.44 -5.35 -2.15
N VAL A 213 -16.63 -5.80 -1.18
CA VAL A 213 -16.71 -7.14 -0.61
C VAL A 213 -18.03 -7.33 0.12
N CYS A 214 -18.62 -8.51 -0.02
CA CYS A 214 -19.68 -8.97 0.88
C CYS A 214 -19.73 -10.49 1.00
N ASP A 215 -20.59 -10.96 1.89
CA ASP A 215 -20.86 -12.39 2.08
C ASP A 215 -21.90 -12.85 1.07
N CYS A 216 -21.65 -13.99 0.43
CA CYS A 216 -22.66 -14.63 -0.41
C CYS A 216 -23.89 -15.02 0.44
N PRO A 217 -25.12 -14.94 -0.09
CA PRO A 217 -26.32 -15.24 0.70
C PRO A 217 -26.31 -16.70 1.17
N ALA A 218 -26.75 -16.97 2.40
CA ALA A 218 -26.75 -18.33 2.95
C ALA A 218 -27.78 -19.26 2.28
N ILE A 219 -28.87 -18.68 1.79
CA ILE A 219 -29.91 -19.32 1.00
C ILE A 219 -29.97 -18.57 -0.32
N ASP A 220 -29.94 -19.30 -1.43
CA ASP A 220 -30.11 -18.74 -2.77
C ASP A 220 -31.55 -18.23 -2.96
N GLN A 221 -31.70 -17.00 -3.46
CA GLN A 221 -33.00 -16.35 -3.63
C GLN A 221 -33.82 -16.97 -4.76
N ASP A 222 -33.15 -17.53 -5.78
CA ASP A 222 -33.83 -18.04 -6.98
C ASP A 222 -34.25 -19.51 -6.80
N THR A 223 -33.55 -20.27 -5.95
CA THR A 223 -33.80 -21.71 -5.74
C THR A 223 -34.32 -22.07 -4.35
N GLY A 224 -34.14 -21.21 -3.33
CA GLY A 224 -34.56 -21.47 -1.95
C GLY A 224 -33.69 -22.47 -1.17
N PHE A 225 -32.62 -22.99 -1.78
CA PHE A 225 -31.71 -23.94 -1.15
C PHE A 225 -30.47 -23.26 -0.55
N ALA A 226 -29.71 -24.01 0.27
CA ALA A 226 -28.44 -23.55 0.80
C ALA A 226 -27.46 -23.22 -0.35
N SER A 227 -26.89 -22.02 -0.35
CA SER A 227 -26.02 -21.57 -1.44
C SER A 227 -24.67 -22.31 -1.43
N GLU A 228 -24.36 -23.00 -2.53
CA GLU A 228 -23.01 -23.54 -2.79
C GLU A 228 -21.91 -22.47 -2.75
N ASP A 229 -22.30 -21.23 -3.09
CA ASP A 229 -21.40 -20.09 -3.15
C ASP A 229 -21.17 -19.43 -1.78
N ARG A 230 -21.87 -19.85 -0.72
CA ARG A 230 -21.78 -19.22 0.61
C ARG A 230 -20.35 -19.10 1.13
N CYS A 231 -19.50 -20.10 0.89
CA CYS A 231 -18.12 -20.12 1.37
C CYS A 231 -17.12 -19.40 0.45
N GLN A 232 -17.58 -18.86 -0.68
CA GLN A 232 -16.76 -18.07 -1.61
C GLN A 232 -16.93 -16.57 -1.33
N LEU A 233 -15.98 -15.77 -1.81
CA LEU A 233 -16.12 -14.33 -1.86
C LEU A 233 -17.30 -13.93 -2.76
N CYS A 234 -18.13 -13.01 -2.29
CA CYS A 234 -19.08 -12.26 -3.12
C CYS A 234 -18.66 -10.79 -3.22
N CYS A 235 -19.10 -10.15 -4.31
CA CYS A 235 -18.99 -8.72 -4.53
C CYS A 235 -20.37 -8.12 -4.79
N TYR A 236 -20.57 -6.86 -4.42
CA TYR A 236 -21.72 -6.05 -4.82
C TYR A 236 -21.27 -4.70 -5.36
N ASP A 237 -22.09 -4.08 -6.22
CA ASP A 237 -21.85 -2.73 -6.75
C ASP A 237 -22.42 -1.67 -5.78
N PHE A 238 -21.57 -0.78 -5.26
CA PHE A 238 -22.02 0.26 -4.34
C PHE A 238 -22.83 1.37 -5.03
N ASN A 239 -22.70 1.56 -6.34
CA ASN A 239 -23.47 2.59 -7.07
C ASN A 239 -24.95 2.24 -7.15
N LEU A 240 -25.31 0.96 -7.02
CA LEU A 240 -26.70 0.53 -6.95
C LEU A 240 -27.35 1.00 -5.64
N LYS A 241 -28.63 1.39 -5.74
CA LYS A 241 -29.46 1.71 -4.57
C LYS A 241 -29.49 0.51 -3.60
N PRO A 242 -29.48 0.72 -2.27
CA PRO A 242 -29.44 -0.38 -1.30
C PRO A 242 -30.48 -1.49 -1.50
N SER A 243 -31.70 -1.15 -1.95
CA SER A 243 -32.76 -2.11 -2.29
C SER A 243 -32.40 -3.11 -3.40
N ASN A 244 -31.45 -2.75 -4.25
CA ASN A 244 -31.06 -3.51 -5.45
C ASN A 244 -29.63 -4.08 -5.33
N ARG A 245 -28.91 -3.81 -4.23
CA ARG A 245 -27.58 -4.36 -3.98
C ARG A 245 -27.70 -5.86 -3.68
N ARG A 246 -27.35 -6.69 -4.67
CA ARG A 246 -27.27 -8.15 -4.51
C ARG A 246 -25.81 -8.58 -4.53
N CYS A 247 -25.42 -9.34 -3.52
CA CYS A 247 -24.12 -10.02 -3.45
C CYS A 247 -24.05 -11.15 -4.48
N GLN A 248 -23.02 -11.14 -5.31
CA GLN A 248 -22.85 -12.07 -6.42
C GLN A 248 -21.44 -12.67 -6.39
N ASN A 249 -21.34 -13.97 -6.69
CA ASN A 249 -20.09 -14.73 -6.56
C ASN A 249 -18.95 -14.06 -7.38
N ALA A 250 -17.86 -13.73 -6.68
CA ALA A 250 -16.73 -13.00 -7.22
C ALA A 250 -15.94 -13.80 -8.28
N TYR A 251 -15.80 -15.11 -8.07
CA TYR A 251 -15.12 -16.02 -8.99
C TYR A 251 -15.98 -16.32 -10.23
N ARG A 252 -17.24 -16.73 -10.05
CA ARG A 252 -18.15 -17.11 -11.14
C ARG A 252 -18.44 -15.91 -12.04
N LYS A 253 -18.84 -14.76 -11.47
CA LYS A 253 -19.25 -13.55 -12.23
C LYS A 253 -18.09 -12.63 -12.62
N TYR A 254 -17.25 -12.24 -11.65
CA TYR A 254 -16.24 -11.19 -11.85
C TYR A 254 -14.82 -11.73 -12.11
N LYS A 255 -14.62 -13.06 -12.14
CA LYS A 255 -13.31 -13.72 -12.30
C LYS A 255 -12.24 -13.26 -11.30
N VAL A 256 -12.68 -12.83 -10.12
CA VAL A 256 -11.79 -12.48 -8.99
C VAL A 256 -11.25 -13.76 -8.38
N MET A 257 -9.92 -13.85 -8.29
CA MET A 257 -9.18 -15.05 -7.88
C MET A 257 -8.06 -14.70 -6.90
N ASP A 258 -7.58 -15.71 -6.15
CA ASP A 258 -6.30 -15.66 -5.44
C ASP A 258 -5.10 -15.76 -6.40
N LEU A 259 -3.88 -15.66 -5.87
CA LEU A 259 -2.63 -15.85 -6.64
C LEU A 259 -2.51 -17.25 -7.31
N PHE A 260 -3.29 -18.24 -6.87
CA PHE A 260 -3.31 -19.61 -7.38
C PHE A 260 -4.46 -19.89 -8.36
N GLN A 261 -5.13 -18.84 -8.86
CA GLN A 261 -6.28 -18.90 -9.78
C GLN A 261 -7.52 -19.64 -9.23
N LYS A 262 -7.65 -19.69 -7.90
CA LYS A 262 -8.79 -20.31 -7.20
C LYS A 262 -9.78 -19.24 -6.72
N PRO A 263 -11.05 -19.61 -6.47
CA PRO A 263 -11.97 -18.75 -5.74
C PRO A 263 -11.42 -18.43 -4.34
N ILE A 264 -11.55 -17.18 -3.94
CA ILE A 264 -11.15 -16.73 -2.60
C ILE A 264 -12.17 -17.27 -1.58
N TRP A 265 -11.70 -18.13 -0.68
CA TRP A 265 -12.54 -18.76 0.35
C TRP A 265 -12.70 -17.88 1.58
N ARG A 266 -13.92 -17.80 2.11
CA ARG A 266 -14.26 -17.06 3.34
C ARG A 266 -14.23 -18.03 4.54
N VAL A 267 -13.04 -18.32 5.06
CA VAL A 267 -12.86 -19.32 6.13
C VAL A 267 -13.49 -18.79 7.44
N GLY A 268 -14.16 -19.68 8.17
CA GLY A 268 -14.87 -19.37 9.41
C GLY A 268 -16.25 -18.73 9.23
N LEU A 269 -16.67 -18.39 8.00
CA LEU A 269 -17.99 -17.82 7.74
C LEU A 269 -19.12 -18.82 8.03
N ASP A 270 -20.15 -18.38 8.74
CA ASP A 270 -21.35 -19.19 9.04
C ASP A 270 -22.09 -19.61 7.77
N CYS A 271 -22.59 -20.83 7.72
CA CYS A 271 -23.42 -21.33 6.64
C CYS A 271 -24.49 -22.33 7.13
N ALA A 272 -25.30 -22.82 6.19
CA ALA A 272 -26.55 -23.52 6.47
C ALA A 272 -26.40 -24.69 7.47
N GLY A 273 -27.33 -24.76 8.44
CA GLY A 273 -27.35 -25.79 9.48
C GLY A 273 -26.35 -25.59 10.62
N GLY A 274 -25.97 -24.35 10.94
CA GLY A 274 -25.04 -24.05 12.04
C GLY A 274 -23.60 -24.53 11.77
N LYS A 275 -23.22 -24.56 10.50
CA LYS A 275 -21.90 -24.99 10.02
C LYS A 275 -21.04 -23.77 9.70
N THR A 276 -19.74 -23.96 9.55
CA THR A 276 -18.82 -22.91 9.09
C THR A 276 -18.02 -23.37 7.87
N CYS A 277 -17.57 -22.40 7.11
CA CYS A 277 -16.76 -22.62 5.92
C CYS A 277 -15.31 -22.96 6.27
N ASN A 278 -14.81 -24.09 5.77
CA ASN A 278 -13.42 -24.49 5.96
C ASN A 278 -12.49 -23.96 4.85
N LYS A 279 -11.17 -24.22 4.96
CA LYS A 279 -10.14 -23.80 3.99
C LYS A 279 -10.26 -24.38 2.58
N TYR A 280 -11.22 -25.29 2.35
CA TYR A 280 -11.51 -25.89 1.05
C TYR A 280 -12.86 -25.40 0.48
N GLY A 281 -13.49 -24.40 1.09
CA GLY A 281 -14.79 -23.88 0.66
C GLY A 281 -15.98 -24.75 1.05
N VAL A 282 -15.81 -25.73 1.95
CA VAL A 282 -16.88 -26.67 2.32
C VAL A 282 -17.49 -26.29 3.67
N CYS A 283 -18.82 -26.28 3.72
CA CYS A 283 -19.62 -26.15 4.94
C CYS A 283 -19.50 -27.39 5.84
N ALA A 284 -18.71 -27.28 6.90
CA ALA A 284 -18.50 -28.33 7.88
C ALA A 284 -18.95 -27.88 9.27
N SER A 285 -19.44 -28.82 10.09
CA SER A 285 -19.70 -28.51 11.50
C SER A 285 -18.37 -28.28 12.22
N CYS A 286 -18.24 -27.17 12.94
CA CYS A 286 -17.17 -27.01 13.93
C CYS A 286 -17.31 -28.08 15.01
N THR A 287 -16.53 -29.16 14.93
CA THR A 287 -16.30 -30.02 16.09
C THR A 287 -15.54 -29.21 17.12
N LEU A 288 -16.25 -28.65 18.11
CA LEU A 288 -15.65 -27.95 19.24
C LEU A 288 -14.55 -28.85 19.85
N LYS A 289 -13.29 -28.39 19.84
CA LYS A 289 -12.18 -29.03 20.58
C LYS A 289 -12.31 -28.81 22.10
N TYR A 290 -13.53 -28.79 22.63
CA TYR A 290 -13.86 -28.44 24.02
C TYR A 290 -14.48 -29.60 24.82
N THR A 291 -14.42 -30.83 24.28
CA THR A 291 -14.79 -32.05 25.01
C THR A 291 -13.65 -32.65 25.83
N GLY A 292 -12.42 -32.16 25.68
CA GLY A 292 -11.25 -32.64 26.42
C GLY A 292 -11.19 -32.18 27.89
N LEU A 293 -11.70 -30.98 28.21
CA LEU A 293 -11.61 -30.43 29.57
C LEU A 293 -12.70 -30.96 30.51
N LEU A 294 -13.89 -31.29 29.98
CA LEU A 294 -15.05 -31.75 30.75
C LEU A 294 -14.96 -33.22 31.21
N LEU A 295 -14.05 -34.02 30.63
CA LEU A 295 -13.83 -35.42 31.02
C LEU A 295 -12.70 -35.62 32.05
N LEU A 296 -11.92 -34.58 32.38
CA LEU A 296 -10.87 -34.65 33.40
C LEU A 296 -11.37 -34.35 34.82
N ILE A 297 -12.43 -33.54 34.95
CA ILE A 297 -13.02 -33.17 36.25
C ILE A 297 -13.56 -34.39 37.03
N PRO A 298 -14.26 -35.38 36.43
CA PRO A 298 -14.72 -36.57 37.15
C PRO A 298 -13.61 -37.54 37.55
N LEU A 299 -12.42 -37.43 36.94
CA LEU A 299 -11.28 -38.30 37.17
C LEU A 299 -10.40 -37.82 38.32
N LEU A 300 -10.27 -36.50 38.50
CA LEU A 300 -9.58 -35.90 39.66
C LEU A 300 -10.43 -35.96 40.95
N LEU A 301 -11.76 -35.92 40.84
CA LEU A 301 -12.70 -36.07 41.97
C LEU A 301 -12.90 -37.51 42.47
N ARG A 302 -12.08 -38.47 42.00
CA ARG A 302 -12.04 -39.86 42.52
C ARG A 302 -10.72 -40.23 43.21
N VAL A 303 -9.82 -39.26 43.39
CA VAL A 303 -8.48 -39.45 43.97
C VAL A 303 -8.30 -38.63 45.27
N PHE A 304 -9.37 -37.97 45.73
CA PHE A 304 -9.49 -37.34 47.05
C PHE A 304 -10.76 -37.86 47.73
#